data_AF-A0A947F398-F1
#
_entry.id   AF-A0A947F398-F1
#
_cell.length_a   1.000
_cell.length_b   1.000
_cell.length_c   1.000
_cell.angle_alpha   90.00
_cell.angle_beta   90.00
_cell.angle_gamma   90.00
#
_symmetry.space_group_name_H-M   'P 1'
#
loop_
_entity.id
_entity.type
_entity.pdbx_description
1 polymer ?
#
loop_
_entity_poly.entity_id
_entity_poly.type
_entity_poly.pdbx_seq_one_letter_code
_entity_poly.pdbx_strand_id
1 'polypeptide(L)'
;MASILKPFIALYAAMLLVAMSLGLLATFLSLRLTVEGFSTQITGIILTSYFIGAVVGTFYCSRLIRSIGHIRSFAVFAALATAMVMLHGFYMSAVAWAVFRFICGIATIGLFMV
;
A
#
# COMPACT_ATOMS: atom_id res chain seq x y z
N MET A 1 20.69 14.74 22.87
CA MET A 1 20.73 13.65 21.86
C MET A 1 19.51 12.72 21.89
N ALA A 2 19.17 12.09 23.03
CA ALA A 2 18.12 11.06 23.08
C ALA A 2 16.71 11.52 22.66
N SER A 3 16.36 12.80 22.82
CA SER A 3 15.07 13.35 22.38
C SER A 3 14.92 13.41 20.86
N ILE A 4 16.02 13.53 20.12
CA ILE A 4 16.03 13.55 18.65
C ILE A 4 15.96 12.13 18.10
N LEU A 5 16.58 11.16 18.77
CA LEU A 5 16.62 9.77 18.30
C LEU A 5 15.23 9.09 18.31
N LYS A 6 14.39 9.41 19.29
CA LYS A 6 13.05 8.81 19.45
C LYS A 6 12.15 8.92 18.21
N PRO A 7 11.94 10.12 17.60
CA PRO A 7 11.11 10.24 16.40
C PRO A 7 11.70 9.54 15.18
N PHE A 8 13.03 9.53 15.01
CA PHE A 8 13.67 8.79 13.92
C PHE A 8 13.46 7.28 14.04
N ILE A 9 13.68 6.73 15.24
CA ILE A 9 13.47 5.29 15.48
C ILE A 9 12.00 4.93 15.22
N ALA A 10 11.05 5.74 15.69
CA ALA A 10 9.63 5.51 15.43
C ALA A 10 9.30 5.52 13.93
N LEU A 11 9.82 6.48 13.17
CA LEU A 11 9.58 6.59 11.73
C LEU A 11 10.18 5.41 10.95
N TYR A 12 11.45 5.07 11.21
CA TYR A 12 12.11 3.96 10.52
C TYR A 12 11.50 2.61 10.89
N ALA A 13 11.09 2.41 12.16
CA ALA A 13 10.39 1.21 12.58
C ALA A 13 9.02 1.09 11.87
N ALA A 14 8.26 2.18 11.76
CA ALA A 14 7.00 2.19 11.02
C ALA A 14 7.21 1.86 9.54
N MET A 15 8.22 2.45 8.90
CA MET A 15 8.55 2.20 7.51
C MET A 15 9.00 0.75 7.27
N LEU A 16 9.76 0.16 8.20
CA LEU A 16 10.13 -1.25 8.17
C LEU A 16 8.89 -2.14 8.16
N LEU A 17 7.94 -1.89 9.08
CA LEU A 17 6.69 -2.63 9.16
C LEU A 17 5.87 -2.51 7.87
N VAL A 18 5.80 -1.30 7.29
CA VAL A 18 5.13 -1.07 6.00
C VAL A 18 5.80 -1.89 4.89
N ALA A 19 7.13 -1.86 4.78
CA ALA A 19 7.87 -2.62 3.78
C ALA A 19 7.66 -4.14 3.92
N MET A 20 7.67 -4.66 5.15
CA MET A 20 7.36 -6.06 5.44
C MET A 20 5.93 -6.41 5.01
N SER A 21 4.95 -5.56 5.34
CA SER A 21 3.55 -5.78 4.97
C SER A 21 3.36 -5.85 3.44
N LEU A 22 4.08 -5.01 2.68
CA LEU A 22 4.00 -4.99 1.22
C LEU A 22 4.53 -6.29 0.61
N GLY A 23 5.67 -6.79 1.09
CA GLY A 23 6.26 -8.05 0.63
C GLY A 23 5.38 -9.26 0.97
N LEU A 24 4.83 -9.29 2.19
CA LEU A 24 3.92 -10.34 2.63
C LEU A 24 2.63 -10.34 1.81
N LEU A 25 2.01 -9.19 1.59
CA LEU A 25 0.77 -9.09 0.80
C LEU A 25 1.00 -9.52 -0.66
N ALA A 26 2.12 -9.13 -1.27
CA ALA A 26 2.45 -9.52 -2.64
C ALA A 26 2.56 -11.06 -2.79
N THR A 27 3.24 -11.69 -1.82
CA THR A 27 3.38 -13.16 -1.78
C THR A 27 2.03 -13.84 -1.53
N PHE A 28 1.28 -13.38 -0.52
CA PHE A 28 -0.03 -13.91 -0.16
C PHE A 28 -0.99 -13.89 -1.35
N LEU A 29 -1.10 -12.75 -2.04
CA LEU A 29 -2.03 -12.60 -3.16
C LEU A 29 -1.64 -13.48 -4.35
N SER A 30 -0.35 -13.58 -4.66
CA SER A 30 0.13 -14.42 -5.77
C SER A 30 -0.16 -15.89 -5.53
N LEU A 31 0.03 -16.37 -4.30
CA LEU A 31 -0.32 -17.74 -3.90
C LEU A 31 -1.83 -17.96 -3.95
N ARG A 32 -2.63 -17.02 -3.44
CA ARG A 32 -4.10 -17.12 -3.44
C ARG A 32 -4.70 -17.16 -4.84
N LEU A 33 -4.24 -16.29 -5.74
CA LEU A 33 -4.67 -16.28 -7.14
C LEU A 33 -4.37 -17.62 -7.85
N THR A 34 -3.23 -18.22 -7.53
CA THR A 34 -2.84 -19.53 -8.07
C THR A 34 -3.73 -20.64 -7.51
N VAL A 35 -3.99 -20.65 -6.21
CA VAL A 35 -4.82 -21.67 -5.55
C VAL A 35 -6.28 -21.61 -6.01
N GLU A 36 -6.82 -20.40 -6.24
CA GLU A 36 -8.18 -20.22 -6.76
C GLU A 36 -8.30 -20.52 -8.28
N GLY A 37 -7.18 -20.80 -8.95
CA GLY A 37 -7.18 -21.21 -10.36
C GLY A 37 -7.51 -20.08 -11.33
N PHE A 38 -7.29 -18.81 -10.96
CA PHE A 38 -7.47 -17.70 -11.89
C PHE A 38 -6.50 -17.79 -13.07
N SER A 39 -6.95 -17.33 -14.24
CA SER A 39 -6.08 -17.28 -15.41
C SER A 39 -4.87 -16.37 -15.17
N THR A 40 -3.78 -16.65 -15.88
CA THR A 40 -2.55 -15.85 -15.82
C THR A 40 -2.79 -14.41 -16.27
N GLN A 41 -3.70 -14.19 -17.24
CA GLN A 41 -4.09 -12.87 -17.70
C GLN A 41 -4.78 -12.06 -16.59
N ILE A 42 -5.75 -12.64 -15.88
CA ILE A 42 -6.46 -11.97 -14.78
C ILE A 42 -5.50 -11.67 -13.64
N THR A 43 -4.65 -12.64 -13.29
CA THR A 43 -3.61 -12.48 -12.28
C THR A 43 -2.69 -11.31 -12.61
N GLY A 44 -2.22 -11.22 -13.86
CA GLY A 44 -1.41 -10.10 -14.34
C GLY A 44 -2.10 -8.75 -14.21
N ILE A 45 -3.39 -8.65 -14.56
CA ILE A 45 -4.19 -7.42 -14.40
C ILE A 45 -4.27 -7.00 -12.92
N ILE A 46 -4.52 -7.95 -12.03
CA ILE A 46 -4.62 -7.66 -10.58
C ILE A 46 -3.27 -7.20 -10.03
N LEU A 47 -2.16 -7.87 -10.37
CA LEU A 47 -0.83 -7.51 -9.92
C LEU A 47 -0.39 -6.14 -10.47
N THR A 48 -0.68 -5.85 -11.73
CA THR A 48 -0.30 -4.58 -12.38
C THR A 48 -1.11 -3.39 -11.90
N SER A 49 -2.34 -3.60 -11.45
CA SER A 49 -3.19 -2.52 -10.88
C SER A 49 -2.51 -1.75 -9.76
N TYR A 50 -1.63 -2.40 -8.98
CA TYR A 50 -0.80 -1.76 -7.96
C TYR A 50 0.15 -0.71 -8.55
N PHE A 51 0.84 -1.04 -9.65
CA PHE A 51 1.75 -0.10 -10.31
C PHE A 51 0.99 1.06 -10.96
N ILE A 52 -0.19 0.79 -11.53
CA ILE A 52 -1.08 1.83 -12.05
C ILE A 52 -1.46 2.79 -10.91
N GLY A 53 -1.85 2.26 -9.75
CA GLY A 53 -2.11 3.05 -8.55
C GLY A 53 -0.91 3.88 -8.10
N ALA A 54 0.30 3.31 -8.10
CA ALA A 54 1.52 4.03 -7.74
C ALA A 54 1.82 5.20 -8.72
N VAL A 55 1.64 4.99 -10.03
CA VAL A 55 1.78 6.05 -11.03
C VAL A 55 0.78 7.17 -10.76
N VAL A 56 -0.50 6.84 -10.56
CA VAL A 56 -1.54 7.81 -10.22
C VAL A 56 -1.17 8.56 -8.93
N GLY A 57 -0.78 7.84 -7.87
CA GLY A 57 -0.42 8.43 -6.59
C GLY A 57 0.76 9.40 -6.69
N THR A 58 1.69 9.21 -7.62
CA THR A 58 2.82 10.13 -7.82
C THR A 58 2.34 11.55 -8.16
N PHE A 59 1.25 11.69 -8.92
CA PHE A 59 0.71 13.00 -9.30
C PHE A 59 -0.13 13.64 -8.19
N TYR A 60 -0.90 12.85 -7.43
CA TYR A 60 -1.88 13.38 -6.47
C TYR A 60 -1.33 13.47 -5.04
N CYS A 61 -0.48 12.53 -4.61
CA CYS A 61 0.00 12.47 -3.23
C CYS A 61 0.82 13.70 -2.86
N SER A 62 1.66 14.22 -3.77
CA SER A 62 2.47 15.43 -3.51
C SER A 62 1.62 16.65 -3.14
N ARG A 63 0.52 16.84 -3.88
CA ARG A 63 -0.44 17.92 -3.63
C ARG A 63 -1.17 17.72 -2.30
N LEU A 64 -1.57 16.49 -2.00
CA LEU A 64 -2.23 16.16 -0.74
C LEU A 64 -1.29 16.43 0.44
N ILE A 65 -0.04 15.97 0.37
CA ILE A 65 0.98 16.16 1.41
C ILE A 65 1.19 17.64 1.71
N ARG A 66 1.29 18.47 0.66
CA ARG A 66 1.44 19.92 0.81
C ARG A 66 0.22 20.59 1.47
N SER A 67 -0.98 20.05 1.25
CA SER A 67 -2.23 20.66 1.74
C SER A 67 -2.51 20.38 3.22
N ILE A 68 -2.28 19.15 3.69
CA ILE A 68 -2.60 18.73 5.06
C ILE A 68 -1.35 18.53 5.95
N GLY A 69 -0.14 18.55 5.37
CA GLY A 69 1.14 18.46 6.07
C GLY A 69 1.68 17.03 6.17
N HIS A 70 3.01 16.90 6.31
CA HIS A 70 3.75 15.63 6.24
C HIS A 70 3.26 14.58 7.25
N ILE A 71 3.25 14.89 8.55
CA ILE A 71 2.89 13.92 9.60
C ILE A 71 1.45 13.41 9.46
N ARG A 72 0.50 14.31 9.17
CA ARG A 72 -0.91 13.92 8.97
C ARG A 72 -1.10 13.06 7.72
N SER A 73 -0.37 13.38 6.65
CA SER A 73 -0.40 12.59 5.41
C SER A 73 0.15 11.18 5.60
N PHE A 74 1.25 11.04 6.36
CA PHE A 74 1.79 9.73 6.72
C PHE A 74 0.73 8.86 7.40
N ALA A 75 0.04 9.39 8.40
CA ALA A 75 -1.00 8.67 9.13
C ALA A 75 -2.18 8.28 8.22
N VAL A 76 -2.62 9.17 7.33
CA VAL A 76 -3.71 8.89 6.37
C VAL A 76 -3.33 7.76 5.42
N PHE A 77 -2.15 7.83 4.81
CA PHE A 77 -1.72 6.78 3.88
C PHE A 77 -1.45 5.44 4.58
N ALA A 78 -0.88 5.47 5.79
CA ALA A 78 -0.70 4.27 6.61
C ALA A 78 -2.06 3.61 6.92
N ALA A 79 -3.03 4.39 7.42
CA ALA A 79 -4.36 3.89 7.73
C ALA A 79 -5.09 3.35 6.48
N LEU A 80 -4.95 4.03 5.34
CA LEU A 80 -5.53 3.60 4.07
C LEU A 80 -4.93 2.26 3.62
N ALA A 81 -3.59 2.13 3.66
CA ALA A 81 -2.92 0.87 3.33
C ALA A 81 -3.36 -0.28 4.24
N THR A 82 -3.42 -0.03 5.56
CA THR A 82 -3.88 -1.03 6.53
C THR A 82 -5.33 -1.47 6.27
N ALA A 83 -6.24 -0.52 6.02
CA ALA A 83 -7.63 -0.83 5.71
C ALA A 83 -7.75 -1.70 4.45
N MET A 84 -7.02 -1.35 3.38
CA MET A 84 -7.04 -2.13 2.14
C MET A 84 -6.44 -3.53 2.32
N VAL A 85 -5.32 -3.67 3.04
CA VAL A 85 -4.73 -4.99 3.36
C VAL A 85 -5.75 -5.86 4.11
N MET A 86 -6.46 -5.28 5.08
CA MET A 86 -7.47 -6.00 5.85
C MET A 86 -8.65 -6.45 4.97
N LEU A 87 -9.09 -5.60 4.03
CA LEU A 87 -10.16 -5.93 3.07
C LEU A 87 -9.80 -7.08 2.12
N HIS A 88 -8.52 -7.28 1.78
CA HIS A 88 -8.09 -8.43 0.97
C HIS A 88 -8.41 -9.77 1.66
N GLY A 89 -8.44 -9.80 3.00
CA GLY A 89 -8.81 -11.00 3.77
C GLY A 89 -10.31 -11.25 3.83
N PHE A 90 -11.14 -10.20 3.70
CA PHE A 90 -12.61 -10.30 3.81
C PHE A 90 -13.30 -10.58 2.48
N TYR A 91 -12.78 -10.05 1.37
CA TYR A 91 -13.40 -10.19 0.05
C TYR A 91 -12.53 -11.04 -0.86
N MET A 92 -13.09 -12.16 -1.35
CA MET A 92 -12.45 -13.07 -2.30
C MET A 92 -13.03 -12.86 -3.69
N SER A 93 -12.63 -11.77 -4.35
CA SER A 93 -12.98 -11.56 -5.76
C SER A 93 -11.87 -10.83 -6.52
N ALA A 94 -11.67 -11.22 -7.78
CA ALA A 94 -10.65 -10.66 -8.66
C ALA A 94 -10.75 -9.13 -8.80
N VAL A 95 -11.98 -8.61 -8.98
CA VAL A 95 -12.22 -7.18 -9.14
C VAL A 95 -11.94 -6.43 -7.84
N ALA A 96 -12.39 -6.94 -6.69
CA ALA A 96 -12.11 -6.31 -5.40
C ALA A 96 -10.59 -6.26 -5.14
N TRP A 97 -9.87 -7.35 -5.40
CA TRP A 97 -8.42 -7.38 -5.25
C TRP A 97 -7.71 -6.41 -6.17
N ALA A 98 -8.15 -6.24 -7.43
CA ALA A 98 -7.59 -5.22 -8.31
C ALA A 98 -7.82 -3.80 -7.78
N VAL A 99 -9.02 -3.49 -7.29
CA VAL A 99 -9.34 -2.18 -6.71
C VAL A 99 -8.51 -1.91 -5.46
N PHE A 100 -8.44 -2.88 -4.55
CA PHE A 100 -7.65 -2.74 -3.32
C PHE A 100 -6.16 -2.61 -3.63
N ARG A 101 -5.64 -3.36 -4.62
CA ARG A 101 -4.25 -3.23 -5.09
C ARG A 101 -3.96 -1.86 -5.66
N PHE A 102 -4.87 -1.31 -6.46
CA PHE A 102 -4.76 0.05 -6.98
C PHE A 102 -4.69 1.08 -5.84
N ILE A 103 -5.58 1.01 -4.86
CA ILE A 103 -5.57 1.92 -3.70
C ILE A 103 -4.30 1.73 -2.85
N CYS A 104 -3.86 0.49 -2.63
CA CYS A 104 -2.59 0.20 -1.96
C CYS A 104 -1.41 0.86 -2.70
N GLY A 105 -1.38 0.81 -4.03
CA GLY A 105 -0.34 1.48 -4.83
C GLY A 105 -0.26 2.99 -4.57
N ILE A 106 -1.42 3.66 -4.52
CA ILE A 106 -1.51 5.10 -4.19
C ILE A 106 -1.02 5.35 -2.75
N ALA A 107 -1.45 4.52 -1.80
CA ALA A 107 -1.08 4.68 -0.40
C ALA A 107 0.43 4.46 -0.19
N THR A 108 1.02 3.44 -0.81
CA THR A 108 2.44 3.12 -0.67
C THR A 108 3.33 4.21 -1.26
N ILE A 109 3.02 4.73 -2.45
CA ILE A 109 3.80 5.84 -3.00
C ILE A 109 3.64 7.12 -2.18
N GLY A 110 2.44 7.35 -1.61
CA GLY A 110 2.19 8.42 -0.66
C GLY A 110 3.06 8.31 0.60
N LEU A 111 3.16 7.11 1.18
CA LEU A 111 4.04 6.84 2.33
C LEU A 111 5.51 7.06 2.01
N PHE A 112 5.96 6.69 0.81
CA PHE A 112 7.35 6.83 0.40
C PHE A 112 7.73 8.28 0.06
N MET A 113 6.74 9.12 -0.26
CA MET A 113 6.93 10.52 -0.61
C MET A 113 6.98 11.45 0.61
N VAL A 114 6.34 11.06 1.72
CA VAL A 114 6.31 11.85 2.97
C VAL A 114 7.68 11.89 3.62
#